data_AF-A0A1A7KG96-F1
#
_entry.id   AF-A0A1A7KG96-F1
#
_cell.length_a   1.000
_cell.length_b   1.000
_cell.length_c   1.000
_cell.angle_alpha   90.00
_cell.angle_beta   90.00
_cell.angle_gamma   90.00
#
_symmetry.space_group_name_H-M   'P 1'
#
loop_
_entity.id
_entity.type
_entity.pdbx_description
1 polymer ?
#
loop_
_entity_poly.entity_id
_entity_poly.type
_entity_poly.pdbx_seq_one_letter_code
_entity_poly.pdbx_strand_id
1 'polypeptide(L)'
;MKNISVITCFLLIALALVSCISRKPSQPVVIENTKTITEVVKDTIYKIEADSSFYNAYVDCVNGIPVLITNEMPSLGTKTLLKPKSGKYLEVPKVNLQNGLLTVNCEAKAQELFKQWREKYINENSKETATVYVEKPLKWFQKLLMWTGVLWLCLIGINIIKKFIK
;
A
#
# COMPACT_ATOMS: atom_id res chain seq x y z
N MET A 1 46.72 21.74 47.73
CA MET A 1 46.34 20.46 47.06
C MET A 1 44.90 20.00 47.30
N LYS A 2 44.30 20.21 48.49
CA LYS A 2 42.94 19.71 48.82
C LYS A 2 41.84 20.29 47.92
N ASN A 3 41.94 21.56 47.52
CA ASN A 3 40.94 22.25 46.70
C ASN A 3 40.99 21.83 45.21
N ILE A 4 42.19 21.62 44.66
CA ILE A 4 42.37 21.19 43.26
C ILE A 4 41.79 19.79 43.03
N SER A 5 41.94 18.89 44.01
CA SER A 5 41.38 17.52 43.97
C SER A 5 39.85 17.49 44.04
N VAL A 6 39.22 18.46 44.71
CA VAL A 6 37.75 18.56 44.80
C VAL A 6 37.18 19.15 43.51
N ILE A 7 37.83 20.17 42.95
CA ILE A 7 37.42 20.80 41.68
C ILE A 7 37.49 19.81 40.52
N THR A 8 38.55 18.97 40.46
CA THR A 8 38.69 17.92 39.43
C THR A 8 37.64 16.81 39.56
N CYS A 9 37.28 16.39 40.78
CA CYS A 9 36.16 15.46 40.99
C CYS A 9 34.82 16.05 40.53
N PHE A 10 34.57 17.33 40.84
CA PHE A 10 33.33 17.99 40.45
C PHE A 10 33.19 18.12 38.93
N LEU A 11 34.30 18.43 38.24
CA LEU A 11 34.35 18.50 36.78
C LEU A 11 34.05 17.14 36.12
N LEU A 12 34.64 16.06 36.64
CA LEU A 12 34.43 14.69 36.12
C LEU A 12 32.98 14.23 36.28
N ILE A 13 32.33 14.57 37.40
CA ILE A 13 30.92 14.25 37.63
C ILE A 13 30.02 15.03 36.65
N ALA A 14 30.30 16.31 36.42
CA ALA A 14 29.56 17.12 35.46
C ALA A 14 29.67 16.59 34.02
N LEU A 15 30.86 16.15 33.60
CA LEU A 15 31.09 15.53 32.28
C LEU A 15 30.34 14.21 32.10
N ALA A 16 30.19 13.41 33.16
CA ALA A 16 29.43 12.15 33.11
C ALA A 16 27.92 12.39 32.92
N LEU A 17 27.38 13.48 33.48
CA LEU A 17 25.96 13.83 33.35
C LEU A 17 25.60 14.28 31.92
N VAL A 18 26.52 14.96 31.22
CA VAL A 18 26.30 15.42 29.83
C VAL A 18 26.33 14.26 28.82
N SER A 19 27.00 13.15 29.15
CA SER A 19 27.10 11.97 28.29
C SER A 19 25.81 11.13 28.22
N CYS A 20 24.81 11.42 29.07
CA CYS A 20 23.53 10.70 29.10
C CYS A 20 22.52 11.10 28.01
N ILE A 21 22.92 11.92 27.02
CA ILE A 21 22.10 12.15 25.82
C ILE A 21 22.13 10.88 24.94
N SER A 22 21.26 9.96 25.28
CA SER A 22 21.05 8.71 24.54
C SER A 22 20.42 9.04 23.20
N ARG A 23 21.24 9.15 22.14
CA ARG A 23 20.73 9.10 20.76
C ARG A 23 20.08 7.73 20.59
N LYS A 24 18.75 7.72 20.52
CA LYS A 24 17.97 6.51 20.21
C LYS A 24 18.57 5.89 18.93
N PRO A 25 18.99 4.62 18.94
CA PRO A 25 19.56 4.00 17.76
C PRO A 25 18.53 4.01 16.63
N SER A 26 18.99 4.18 15.38
CA SER A 26 18.13 4.02 14.21
C SER A 26 17.54 2.62 14.20
N GLN A 27 16.24 2.55 13.96
CA GLN A 27 15.42 1.35 14.10
C GLN A 27 15.92 0.26 13.14
N PRO A 28 16.28 -0.95 13.63
CA PRO A 28 16.57 -2.06 12.75
C PRO A 28 15.26 -2.57 12.15
N VAL A 29 15.07 -2.34 10.85
CA VAL A 29 13.96 -2.93 10.08
C VAL A 29 14.35 -4.37 9.75
N VAL A 30 13.87 -5.33 10.52
CA VAL A 30 13.89 -6.73 10.11
C VAL A 30 12.57 -6.99 9.37
N ILE A 31 12.65 -7.11 8.05
CA ILE A 31 11.53 -7.49 7.20
C ILE A 31 11.42 -9.02 7.23
N GLU A 32 10.84 -9.57 8.30
CA GLU A 32 10.42 -10.98 8.27
C GLU A 32 9.12 -11.08 7.46
N ASN A 33 9.28 -11.31 6.15
CA ASN A 33 8.18 -11.64 5.25
C ASN A 33 7.70 -13.08 5.51
N THR A 34 7.15 -13.35 6.69
CA THR A 34 6.47 -14.62 6.97
C THR A 34 5.11 -14.57 6.29
N LYS A 35 5.10 -14.83 4.97
CA LYS A 35 3.88 -14.95 4.16
C LYS A 35 3.12 -16.20 4.59
N THR A 36 2.33 -16.08 5.65
CA THR A 36 1.24 -17.01 5.93
C THR A 36 0.14 -16.72 4.91
N ILE A 37 0.21 -17.42 3.78
CA ILE A 37 -0.86 -17.42 2.78
C ILE A 37 -1.95 -18.34 3.33
N THR A 38 -2.82 -17.79 4.17
CA THR A 38 -4.11 -18.41 4.43
C THR A 38 -4.96 -18.19 3.18
N GLU A 39 -5.02 -19.20 2.30
CA GLU A 39 -5.99 -19.24 1.21
C GLU A 39 -7.38 -19.44 1.81
N VAL A 40 -8.03 -18.33 2.19
CA VAL A 40 -9.44 -18.35 2.53
C VAL A 40 -10.20 -18.42 1.21
N VAL A 41 -10.56 -19.63 0.78
CA VAL A 41 -11.49 -19.85 -0.32
C VAL A 41 -12.83 -19.25 0.10
N LYS A 42 -13.23 -18.16 -0.54
CA LYS A 42 -14.51 -17.50 -0.28
C LYS A 42 -15.54 -17.96 -1.31
N ASP A 43 -16.49 -18.76 -0.87
CA ASP A 43 -17.65 -19.21 -1.68
C ASP A 43 -18.71 -18.10 -1.80
N THR A 44 -18.32 -16.89 -2.21
CA THR A 44 -19.24 -15.78 -2.42
C THR A 44 -19.59 -15.64 -3.90
N ILE A 45 -20.85 -15.90 -4.23
CA ILE A 45 -21.40 -15.63 -5.56
C ILE A 45 -21.48 -14.11 -5.74
N TYR A 46 -20.75 -13.56 -6.71
CA TYR A 46 -20.79 -12.14 -7.02
C TYR A 46 -22.04 -11.81 -7.84
N LYS A 47 -22.98 -11.11 -7.22
CA LYS A 47 -24.15 -10.56 -7.92
C LYS A 47 -23.71 -9.31 -8.70
N ILE A 48 -23.74 -9.41 -10.02
CA ILE A 48 -23.47 -8.29 -10.94
C ILE A 48 -24.80 -7.58 -11.24
N GLU A 49 -24.78 -6.25 -11.26
CA GLU A 49 -25.94 -5.45 -11.69
C GLU A 49 -26.21 -5.66 -13.19
N ALA A 50 -27.48 -5.78 -13.58
CA ALA A 50 -27.82 -5.86 -14.99
C ALA A 50 -27.38 -4.57 -15.72
N ASP A 51 -26.69 -4.72 -16.85
CA ASP A 51 -26.26 -3.63 -17.72
C ASP A 51 -26.91 -3.75 -19.09
N SER A 52 -27.09 -2.61 -19.76
CA SER A 52 -27.74 -2.56 -21.08
C SER A 52 -27.01 -1.56 -21.98
N SER A 53 -26.70 -1.98 -23.20
CA SER A 53 -26.24 -1.10 -24.28
C SER A 53 -27.16 -1.24 -25.50
N PHE A 54 -27.31 -0.16 -26.26
CA PHE A 54 -28.22 -0.13 -27.41
C PHE A 54 -27.60 0.57 -28.61
N TYR A 55 -28.01 0.12 -29.79
CA TYR A 55 -27.67 0.67 -31.09
C TYR A 55 -28.95 0.79 -31.94
N ASN A 56 -29.17 1.94 -32.56
CA ASN A 56 -30.32 2.20 -33.42
C ASN A 56 -29.82 2.65 -34.81
N ALA A 57 -30.36 2.04 -35.87
CA ALA A 57 -30.13 2.45 -37.25
C ALA A 57 -31.36 2.11 -38.10
N TYR A 58 -31.61 2.91 -39.13
CA TYR A 58 -32.55 2.55 -40.18
C TYR A 58 -31.85 1.67 -41.23
N VAL A 59 -32.61 0.79 -41.87
CA VAL A 59 -32.14 0.00 -43.02
C VAL A 59 -32.77 0.59 -44.26
N ASP A 60 -31.95 1.05 -45.18
CA ASP A 60 -32.39 1.56 -46.49
C ASP A 60 -31.80 0.71 -47.62
N CYS A 61 -32.43 0.72 -48.77
CA CYS A 61 -32.01 -0.05 -49.93
C CYS A 61 -31.47 0.89 -51.01
N VAL A 62 -30.15 0.96 -51.13
CA VAL A 62 -29.49 1.76 -52.17
C VAL A 62 -29.08 0.81 -53.29
N ASN A 63 -29.68 0.96 -54.46
CA ASN A 63 -29.39 0.15 -55.65
C ASN A 63 -29.58 -1.37 -55.44
N GLY A 64 -30.58 -1.78 -54.64
CA GLY A 64 -30.85 -3.19 -54.36
C GLY A 64 -29.98 -3.79 -53.24
N ILE A 65 -29.06 -3.01 -52.65
CA ILE A 65 -28.19 -3.45 -51.55
C ILE A 65 -28.66 -2.79 -50.24
N PRO A 66 -28.89 -3.56 -49.16
CA PRO A 66 -29.31 -3.00 -47.89
C PRO A 66 -28.13 -2.33 -47.17
N VAL A 67 -28.32 -1.08 -46.72
CA VAL A 67 -27.33 -0.22 -46.06
C VAL A 67 -27.91 0.34 -44.76
N LEU A 68 -27.08 0.49 -43.72
CA LEU A 68 -27.46 1.09 -42.44
C LEU A 68 -27.32 2.62 -42.47
N ILE A 69 -28.37 3.33 -42.09
CA ILE A 69 -28.39 4.80 -41.98
C ILE A 69 -28.62 5.19 -40.51
N THR A 70 -27.68 5.96 -39.95
CA THR A 70 -27.66 6.32 -38.51
C THR A 70 -28.16 7.74 -38.22
N ASN A 71 -28.38 8.57 -39.24
CA ASN A 71 -28.59 10.00 -39.06
C ASN A 71 -30.07 10.39 -39.27
N GLU A 72 -30.66 9.98 -40.40
CA GLU A 72 -32.00 10.39 -40.82
C GLU A 72 -32.58 9.42 -41.87
N MET A 73 -33.89 9.14 -41.79
CA MET A 73 -34.60 8.31 -42.77
C MET A 73 -34.97 9.17 -43.99
N PRO A 74 -34.46 8.90 -45.20
CA PRO A 74 -34.67 9.77 -46.37
C PRO A 74 -36.14 9.89 -46.82
N SER A 75 -36.97 8.88 -46.50
CA SER A 75 -38.33 8.70 -47.01
C SER A 75 -39.44 9.08 -46.01
N LEU A 76 -39.11 9.40 -44.75
CA LEU A 76 -40.08 9.74 -43.71
C LEU A 76 -39.52 10.89 -42.86
N GLY A 77 -40.03 12.11 -43.08
CA GLY A 77 -39.53 13.38 -42.54
C GLY A 77 -38.80 13.31 -41.19
N THR A 78 -37.56 13.81 -41.21
CA THR A 78 -36.60 14.09 -40.13
C THR A 78 -37.00 13.58 -38.72
N LYS A 79 -36.88 12.27 -38.50
CA LYS A 79 -36.80 11.70 -37.14
C LYS A 79 -35.35 11.35 -36.83
N THR A 80 -34.66 12.23 -36.10
CA THR A 80 -33.29 12.01 -35.63
C THR A 80 -33.25 10.79 -34.72
N LEU A 81 -32.40 9.82 -35.03
CA LEU A 81 -32.20 8.63 -34.20
C LEU A 81 -31.50 8.99 -32.88
N LEU A 82 -31.88 8.28 -31.81
CA LEU A 82 -31.13 8.34 -30.56
C LEU A 82 -29.73 7.78 -30.79
N LYS A 83 -28.72 8.58 -30.43
CA LYS A 83 -27.31 8.18 -30.55
C LYS A 83 -27.07 6.87 -29.77
N PRO A 84 -26.23 5.97 -30.30
CA PRO A 84 -25.88 4.73 -29.62
C PRO A 84 -25.27 5.04 -28.25
N LYS A 85 -25.60 4.25 -27.24
CA LYS A 85 -25.15 4.47 -25.86
C LYS A 85 -24.53 3.21 -25.30
N SER A 86 -23.31 3.36 -24.77
CA SER A 86 -22.65 2.32 -23.99
C SER A 86 -23.35 2.12 -22.65
N GLY A 87 -23.33 0.88 -22.17
CA GLY A 87 -23.65 0.58 -20.78
C GLY A 87 -22.54 1.07 -19.85
N LYS A 88 -22.64 0.69 -18.57
CA LYS A 88 -21.59 0.94 -17.57
C LYS A 88 -20.35 0.08 -17.83
N TYR A 89 -20.55 -1.10 -18.42
CA TYR A 89 -19.55 -2.13 -18.66
C TYR A 89 -19.67 -2.79 -20.04
N LEU A 90 -20.85 -2.71 -20.66
CA LEU A 90 -21.09 -3.10 -22.05
C LEU A 90 -20.67 -1.97 -22.99
N GLU A 91 -19.85 -2.33 -23.98
CA GLU A 91 -19.49 -1.42 -25.06
C GLU A 91 -20.65 -1.25 -26.05
N VAL A 92 -20.59 -0.17 -26.83
CA VAL A 92 -21.55 0.03 -27.92
C VAL A 92 -21.48 -1.16 -28.88
N PRO A 93 -22.61 -1.79 -29.24
CA PRO A 93 -22.62 -2.91 -30.16
C PRO A 93 -21.97 -2.53 -31.50
N LYS A 94 -21.04 -3.36 -31.96
CA LYS A 94 -20.43 -3.26 -33.28
C LYS A 94 -21.38 -3.92 -34.27
N VAL A 95 -22.01 -3.12 -35.11
CA VAL A 95 -23.00 -3.58 -36.09
C VAL A 95 -22.40 -3.48 -37.49
N ASN A 96 -22.52 -4.57 -38.24
CA ASN A 96 -22.04 -4.66 -39.62
C ASN A 96 -23.11 -5.33 -40.48
N LEU A 97 -23.44 -4.71 -41.61
CA LEU A 97 -24.40 -5.23 -42.58
C LEU A 97 -23.66 -5.48 -43.90
N GLN A 98 -23.46 -6.75 -44.24
CA GLN A 98 -22.77 -7.15 -45.48
C GLN A 98 -23.63 -8.16 -46.23
N ASN A 99 -23.93 -7.88 -47.50
CA ASN A 99 -24.70 -8.77 -48.38
C ASN A 99 -26.04 -9.24 -47.78
N GLY A 100 -26.70 -8.37 -47.01
CA GLY A 100 -27.97 -8.68 -46.34
C GLY A 100 -27.84 -9.47 -45.01
N LEU A 101 -26.63 -9.85 -44.60
CA LEU A 101 -26.38 -10.42 -43.29
C LEU A 101 -26.05 -9.32 -42.27
N LEU A 102 -26.87 -9.22 -41.22
CA LEU A 102 -26.66 -8.32 -40.10
C LEU A 102 -25.89 -9.03 -38.99
N THR A 103 -24.64 -8.63 -38.77
CA THR A 103 -23.81 -9.12 -37.67
C THR A 103 -23.77 -8.08 -36.56
N VAL A 104 -24.14 -8.49 -35.34
CA VAL A 104 -24.16 -7.64 -34.13
C VAL A 104 -23.23 -8.27 -33.10
N ASN A 105 -22.13 -7.59 -32.80
CA ASN A 105 -21.18 -8.02 -31.78
C ASN A 105 -21.29 -7.10 -30.56
N CYS A 106 -21.46 -7.70 -29.38
CA CYS A 106 -21.45 -6.99 -28.11
C CYS A 106 -20.30 -7.52 -27.26
N GLU A 107 -19.42 -6.63 -26.82
CA GLU A 107 -18.27 -6.96 -25.98
C GLU A 107 -18.51 -6.41 -24.56
N ALA A 108 -18.31 -7.27 -23.57
CA ALA A 108 -18.40 -6.92 -22.16
C ALA A 108 -17.00 -6.91 -21.53
N LYS A 109 -16.71 -5.91 -20.69
CA LYS A 109 -15.46 -5.88 -19.92
C LYS A 109 -15.45 -6.99 -18.86
N ALA A 110 -14.31 -7.65 -18.66
CA ALA A 110 -14.15 -8.71 -17.68
C ALA A 110 -14.21 -8.18 -16.23
N GLN A 111 -15.39 -8.21 -15.62
CA GLN A 111 -15.62 -7.65 -14.27
C GLN A 111 -15.14 -8.56 -13.14
N GLU A 112 -15.30 -9.87 -13.30
CA GLU A 112 -14.95 -10.85 -12.27
C GLU A 112 -13.44 -10.86 -11.99
N LEU A 113 -12.64 -10.97 -13.05
CA LEU A 113 -11.17 -10.98 -12.97
C LEU A 113 -10.63 -9.68 -12.35
N PHE A 114 -11.22 -8.52 -12.69
CA PHE A 114 -10.81 -7.24 -12.12
C PHE A 114 -11.08 -7.17 -10.62
N LYS A 115 -12.23 -7.69 -10.17
CA LYS A 115 -12.58 -7.71 -8.75
C LYS A 115 -11.67 -8.65 -7.96
N GLN A 116 -11.44 -9.87 -8.47
CA GLN A 116 -10.51 -10.83 -7.88
C GLN A 116 -9.10 -10.25 -7.77
N TRP A 117 -8.60 -9.63 -8.84
CA TRP A 117 -7.28 -8.98 -8.84
C TRP A 117 -7.19 -7.86 -7.80
N ARG A 118 -8.21 -6.99 -7.72
CA ARG A 118 -8.25 -5.87 -6.76
C ARG A 118 -8.26 -6.36 -5.31
N GLU A 119 -9.04 -7.39 -5.01
CA GLU A 119 -9.06 -7.99 -3.67
C GLU A 119 -7.71 -8.61 -3.31
N LYS A 120 -7.09 -9.33 -4.24
CA LYS A 120 -5.74 -9.86 -4.06
C LYS A 120 -4.73 -8.74 -3.77
N TYR A 121 -4.76 -7.67 -4.56
CA TYR A 121 -3.88 -6.51 -4.37
C TYR A 121 -4.07 -5.82 -3.01
N ILE A 122 -5.33 -5.58 -2.60
CA ILE A 122 -5.63 -4.98 -1.28
C ILE A 122 -5.14 -5.89 -0.16
N ASN A 123 -5.38 -7.20 -0.26
CA ASN A 123 -4.93 -8.17 0.73
C ASN A 123 -3.40 -8.21 0.82
N GLU A 124 -2.70 -8.23 -0.32
CA GLU A 124 -1.23 -8.22 -0.36
C GLU A 124 -0.66 -6.93 0.26
N ASN A 125 -1.20 -5.77 -0.10
CA ASN A 125 -0.74 -4.49 0.46
C ASN A 125 -1.10 -4.31 1.94
N SER A 126 -2.19 -4.92 2.42
CA SER A 126 -2.57 -4.88 3.83
C SER A 126 -1.70 -5.78 4.73
N LYS A 127 -0.97 -6.74 4.14
CA LYS A 127 -0.07 -7.66 4.86
C LYS A 127 1.29 -7.05 5.15
N GLU A 128 1.64 -5.94 4.51
CA GLU A 128 2.77 -5.09 4.86
C GLU A 128 2.23 -4.05 5.86
N THR A 129 2.64 -3.87 7.11
CA THR A 129 3.89 -4.15 7.81
C THR A 129 3.59 -4.02 9.31
N ALA A 130 3.66 -5.11 10.07
CA ALA A 130 3.88 -5.02 11.50
C ALA A 130 5.39 -5.16 11.72
N THR A 131 6.12 -4.05 11.72
CA THR A 131 7.53 -4.06 12.11
C THR A 131 7.61 -4.36 13.60
N VAL A 132 7.83 -5.63 13.94
CA VAL A 132 8.05 -6.02 15.33
C VAL A 132 9.42 -5.49 15.74
N TYR A 133 9.44 -4.56 16.70
CA TYR A 133 10.66 -4.00 17.23
C TYR A 133 11.36 -5.06 18.10
N VAL A 134 12.44 -5.64 17.58
CA VAL A 134 13.30 -6.54 18.35
C VAL A 134 14.45 -5.73 18.96
N GLU A 135 14.45 -5.59 20.28
CA GLU A 135 15.56 -4.98 21.01
C GLU A 135 16.84 -5.80 20.78
N LYS A 136 17.87 -5.17 20.22
CA LYS A 136 19.15 -5.84 19.97
C LYS A 136 19.85 -6.07 21.32
N PRO A 137 20.31 -7.31 21.63
CA PRO A 137 20.99 -7.56 22.88
C PRO A 137 22.32 -6.78 22.95
N LEU A 138 22.64 -6.27 24.15
CA LEU A 138 23.90 -5.58 24.44
C LEU A 138 25.10 -6.47 24.08
N LYS A 139 26.04 -5.94 23.29
CA LYS A 139 27.28 -6.67 22.94
C LYS A 139 28.12 -6.90 24.19
N TRP A 140 28.88 -8.00 24.22
CA TRP A 140 29.73 -8.35 25.38
C TRP A 140 30.70 -7.23 25.78
N PHE A 141 31.33 -6.56 24.81
CA PHE A 141 32.21 -5.42 25.09
C PHE A 141 31.47 -4.23 25.74
N GLN A 142 30.22 -3.97 25.37
CA GLN A 142 29.41 -2.91 26.00
C GLN A 142 29.11 -3.24 27.46
N LYS A 143 28.80 -4.51 27.77
CA LYS A 143 28.62 -4.97 29.15
C LYS A 143 29.91 -4.83 29.96
N LEU A 144 31.06 -5.16 29.37
CA LEU A 144 32.37 -4.99 30.00
C LEU A 144 32.64 -3.52 30.31
N LEU A 145 32.43 -2.62 29.34
CA LEU A 145 32.63 -1.18 29.53
C LEU A 145 31.70 -0.62 30.62
N MET A 146 30.44 -1.04 30.66
CA MET A 146 29.49 -0.65 31.71
C MET A 146 29.97 -1.07 33.10
N TRP A 147 30.44 -2.31 33.25
CA TRP A 147 31.00 -2.81 34.51
C TRP A 147 32.26 -2.04 34.94
N THR A 148 33.15 -1.72 34.00
CA THR A 148 34.36 -0.95 34.31
C THR A 148 34.05 0.46 34.81
N GLY A 149 33.02 1.11 34.25
CA GLY A 149 32.58 2.44 34.70
C GLY A 149 32.00 2.41 36.12
N VAL A 150 31.18 1.40 36.42
CA VAL A 150 30.62 1.20 37.77
C VAL A 150 31.72 0.96 38.80
N LEU A 151 32.71 0.12 38.47
CA LEU A 151 33.83 -0.18 39.36
C LEU A 151 34.66 1.08 39.65
N TRP A 152 34.87 1.92 38.65
CA TRP A 152 35.60 3.18 38.80
C TRP A 152 34.87 4.19 39.68
N LEU A 153 33.54 4.34 39.51
CA LEU A 153 32.73 5.21 40.36
C LEU A 153 32.71 4.74 41.82
N CYS A 154 32.66 3.43 42.06
CA CYS A 154 32.72 2.87 43.42
C CYS A 154 34.03 3.22 44.12
N LEU A 155 35.17 3.11 43.43
CA LEU A 155 36.49 3.46 43.99
C LEU A 155 36.58 4.94 44.35
N ILE A 156 36.04 5.83 43.51
CA ILE A 156 35.98 7.27 43.78
C ILE A 156 35.10 7.56 45.01
N GLY A 157 33.92 6.95 45.08
CA GLY A 157 33.00 7.10 46.21
C GLY A 157 33.63 6.69 47.55
N ILE A 158 34.30 5.52 47.57
CA ILE A 158 35.02 5.04 48.76
C ILE A 158 36.13 6.03 49.19
N ASN A 159 36.86 6.60 48.24
CA ASN A 159 37.94 7.54 48.54
C ASN A 159 37.41 8.87 49.12
N ILE A 160 36.26 9.36 48.62
CA ILE A 160 35.58 10.54 49.17
C ILE A 160 35.09 10.27 50.60
N ILE A 161 34.44 9.13 50.83
CA ILE A 161 33.94 8.73 52.16
C ILE A 161 35.09 8.62 53.17
N LYS A 162 36.20 7.98 52.79
CA LYS A 162 37.41 7.89 53.63
C LYS A 162 37.99 9.26 53.99
N LYS A 163 37.89 10.24 53.09
CA LYS A 163 38.35 11.63 53.29
C LYS A 163 37.35 12.48 54.09
N PHE A 164 36.11 12.03 54.25
CA PHE A 164 35.08 12.70 55.04
C PHE A 164 35.01 12.16 56.47
N ILE A 165 35.35 10.87 56.66
CA ILE A 165 35.42 10.20 57.97
C ILE A 165 36.76 10.49 58.71
N LYS A 166 37.79 10.92 57.99
CA LYS A 166 39.11 11.30 58.53
C LYS A 166 39.33 12.81 58.45
#